data_AF-A0A949ZY29-F1
#
_entry.id   AF-A0A949ZY29-F1
#
_cell.length_a   1.000
_cell.length_b   1.000
_cell.length_c   1.000
_cell.angle_alpha   90.00
_cell.angle_beta   90.00
_cell.angle_gamma   90.00
#
_symmetry.space_group_name_H-M   'P 1'
#
loop_
_entity.id
_entity.type
_entity.pdbx_description
1 polymer ?
#
loop_
_entity_poly.entity_id
_entity_poly.type
_entity_poly.pdbx_seq_one_letter_code
_entity_poly.pdbx_strand_id
1 'polypeptide(L)'
;MGADEASKSAEKKAAGYSGRFLVRMPSELHEQLALKAERQQVSLNRYVTDTLSSSVGLNGSQAQAGKEPSKAVRPRTLRMALVTNLAVVVVAGVVAVVLLVLALQRGI
;
A
#
# COMPACT_ATOMS: atom_id res chain seq x y z
N MET A 1 -12.01 28.11 12.38
CA MET A 1 -10.58 28.50 12.28
C MET A 1 -9.64 27.48 12.97
N GLY A 2 -9.98 26.18 13.06
CA GLY A 2 -9.18 25.22 13.85
C GLY A 2 -8.98 23.83 13.23
N ALA A 3 -9.40 23.62 11.97
CA ALA A 3 -9.20 22.36 11.26
C ALA A 3 -7.94 22.38 10.37
N ASP A 4 -7.51 23.55 9.89
CA ASP A 4 -6.34 23.70 9.03
C ASP A 4 -4.99 23.56 9.76
N GLU A 5 -4.92 23.86 11.06
CA GLU A 5 -3.67 23.74 11.84
C GLU A 5 -3.28 22.29 12.14
N ALA A 6 -4.26 21.39 12.29
CA ALA A 6 -4.00 19.98 12.52
C ALA A 6 -3.36 19.30 11.28
N SER A 7 -3.80 19.69 10.08
CA SER A 7 -3.29 19.13 8.83
C SER A 7 -1.86 19.60 8.52
N LYS A 8 -1.53 20.86 8.84
CA LYS A 8 -0.19 21.44 8.64
C LYS A 8 0.88 20.82 9.55
N SER A 9 0.48 20.31 10.72
CA SER A 9 1.38 19.74 11.72
C SER A 9 1.78 18.29 11.42
N ALA A 10 0.89 17.51 10.79
CA ALA A 10 1.20 16.15 10.32
C ALA A 10 2.16 16.17 9.12
N GLU A 11 2.01 17.15 8.23
CA GLU A 11 2.84 17.30 7.02
C GLU A 11 4.29 17.72 7.35
N LYS A 12 4.49 18.57 8.37
CA LYS A 12 5.84 18.98 8.82
C LYS A 12 6.68 17.85 9.43
N LYS A 13 6.07 16.81 10.02
CA LYS A 13 6.83 15.68 10.60
C LYS A 13 7.41 14.73 9.55
N ALA A 14 6.79 14.64 8.37
CA ALA A 14 7.27 13.79 7.28
C ALA A 14 8.51 14.35 6.57
N ALA A 15 8.77 15.64 6.70
CA ALA A 15 9.85 16.34 5.98
C ALA A 15 11.28 16.01 6.47
N GLY A 16 11.44 15.19 7.52
CA GLY A 16 12.74 14.93 8.16
C GLY A 16 13.33 13.52 8.03
N TYR A 17 12.59 12.52 7.53
CA TYR A 17 13.01 11.11 7.57
C TYR A 17 12.99 10.46 6.18
N SER A 18 14.15 10.02 5.69
CA SER A 18 14.29 9.39 4.37
C SER A 18 13.78 7.95 4.30
N GLY A 19 13.55 7.28 5.44
CA GLY A 19 13.23 5.85 5.49
C GLY A 19 14.38 4.91 5.08
N ARG A 20 15.56 5.46 4.76
CA ARG A 20 16.76 4.70 4.40
C ARG A 20 17.62 4.47 5.63
N PHE A 21 18.03 3.22 5.84
CA PHE A 21 18.87 2.81 6.96
C PHE A 21 20.08 2.04 6.42
N LEU A 22 21.28 2.61 6.57
CA LEU A 22 22.54 2.00 6.16
C LEU A 22 23.31 1.58 7.40
N VAL A 23 23.57 0.29 7.54
CA VAL A 23 24.30 -0.29 8.67
C VAL A 23 25.46 -1.12 8.15
N ARG A 24 26.58 -1.06 8.88
CA ARG A 24 27.71 -1.99 8.71
C ARG A 24 27.54 -3.13 9.70
N MET A 25 27.69 -4.36 9.22
CA MET A 25 27.50 -5.56 10.03
C MET A 25 28.53 -6.63 9.62
N PRO A 26 28.99 -7.46 10.56
CA PRO A 26 29.81 -8.64 10.23
C PRO A 26 29.07 -9.62 9.32
N SER A 27 29.81 -10.37 8.49
CA SER A 27 29.25 -11.35 7.55
C SER A 27 28.42 -12.44 8.24
N GLU A 28 28.87 -12.92 9.40
CA GLU A 28 28.17 -13.93 10.18
C GLU A 28 26.78 -13.46 10.64
N LEU A 29 26.67 -12.19 11.04
CA LEU A 29 25.39 -11.61 11.45
C LEU A 29 24.44 -11.50 10.25
N HIS A 30 24.96 -11.09 9.09
CA HIS A 30 24.18 -11.02 7.86
C HIS A 30 23.65 -12.40 7.45
N GLU A 31 24.49 -13.43 7.52
CA GLU A 31 24.11 -14.81 7.22
C GLU A 31 22.98 -15.30 8.14
N GLN A 32 23.11 -15.09 9.45
CA GLN A 32 22.08 -15.50 10.41
C GLN A 32 20.75 -14.78 10.18
N LEU A 33 20.77 -13.48 9.82
CA LEU A 33 19.54 -12.75 9.49
C LEU A 33 18.92 -13.23 8.17
N ALA A 34 19.74 -13.51 7.15
CA ALA A 34 19.27 -14.05 5.87
C ALA A 34 18.58 -15.41 6.05
N LEU A 35 19.22 -16.34 6.79
CA LEU A 35 18.64 -17.64 7.11
C LEU A 35 17.34 -17.56 7.91
N LYS A 36 17.19 -16.56 8.80
CA LYS A 36 15.93 -16.34 9.52
C LYS A 36 14.85 -15.75 8.61
N ALA A 37 15.20 -14.84 7.71
CA ALA A 37 14.27 -14.26 6.74
C ALA A 37 13.74 -15.33 5.74
N GLU A 38 14.62 -16.19 5.24
CA GLU A 38 14.27 -17.31 4.35
C GLU A 38 13.30 -18.30 5.01
N ARG A 39 13.55 -18.68 6.27
CA ARG A 39 12.65 -19.54 7.04
C ARG A 39 11.25 -18.95 7.21
N GLN A 40 11.14 -17.63 7.24
CA GLN A 40 9.87 -16.92 7.32
C GLN A 40 9.29 -16.55 5.95
N GLN A 41 9.96 -16.93 4.86
CA GLN A 41 9.58 -16.60 3.48
C GLN A 41 9.35 -15.09 3.25
N VAL A 42 10.20 -14.26 3.86
CA VAL A 42 10.17 -12.79 3.69
C VAL A 42 11.53 -12.28 3.23
N SER A 43 11.55 -11.07 2.65
CA SER A 43 12.82 -10.43 2.32
C SER A 43 13.60 -10.06 3.59
N LEU A 44 14.93 -10.06 3.48
CA LEU A 44 15.82 -9.67 4.58
C LEU A 44 15.47 -8.27 5.14
N ASN A 45 15.19 -7.30 4.27
CA ASN A 45 14.82 -5.95 4.70
C ASN A 45 13.52 -5.94 5.53
N ARG A 46 12.54 -6.73 5.12
CA ARG A 46 11.28 -6.90 5.86
C ARG A 46 11.51 -7.55 7.23
N TYR A 47 12.32 -8.62 7.26
CA TYR A 47 12.66 -9.31 8.51
C TYR A 47 13.38 -8.38 9.50
N VAL A 48 14.35 -7.61 9.02
CA VAL A 48 15.07 -6.61 9.83
C VAL A 48 14.12 -5.54 10.36
N THR A 49 13.26 -5.00 9.50
CA THR A 49 12.30 -3.95 9.88
C THR A 49 11.30 -4.46 10.93
N ASP A 50 10.81 -5.69 10.80
CA ASP A 50 9.88 -6.31 11.75
C ASP A 50 10.55 -6.58 13.10
N THR A 51 11.77 -7.12 13.07
CA THR A 51 12.57 -7.36 14.28
C THR A 51 12.86 -6.04 15.02
N LEU A 52 13.23 -4.99 14.28
CA LEU A 52 13.46 -3.66 14.85
C LEU A 52 12.16 -3.05 15.38
N SER A 53 11.06 -3.14 14.64
CA SER A 53 9.75 -2.63 15.08
C SER A 53 9.29 -3.33 16.36
N SER A 54 9.58 -4.61 16.48
CA SER A 54 9.28 -5.41 17.66
C SER A 54 10.13 -5.01 18.87
N SER A 55 11.44 -4.79 18.68
CA SER A 55 12.31 -4.37 19.77
C SER A 55 11.99 -2.96 20.27
N VAL A 56 11.53 -2.06 19.39
CA VAL A 56 11.15 -0.70 19.77
C VAL A 56 9.67 -0.55 20.17
N GLY A 57 8.90 -1.65 20.25
CA GLY A 57 7.51 -1.64 20.72
C GLY A 57 6.51 -1.01 19.74
N LEU A 58 6.85 -0.89 18.45
CA LEU A 58 5.99 -0.30 17.41
C LEU A 58 4.93 -1.26 16.85
N ASN A 59 4.86 -2.49 17.38
CA ASN A 59 3.99 -3.58 16.89
C ASN A 59 2.47 -3.30 16.99
N GLY A 60 2.04 -2.15 17.51
CA GLY A 60 0.63 -1.79 17.67
C GLY A 60 -0.13 -1.46 16.37
N SER A 61 0.52 -1.24 15.22
CA SER A 61 -0.17 -0.67 14.04
C SER A 61 0.08 -1.33 12.67
N GLN A 62 0.95 -2.35 12.53
CA GLN A 62 1.39 -2.80 11.18
C GLN A 62 1.53 -4.32 10.98
N ALA A 63 0.72 -5.15 11.63
CA ALA A 63 0.72 -6.61 11.43
C ALA A 63 0.23 -7.10 10.03
N GLN A 64 0.36 -6.30 8.96
CA GLN A 64 0.01 -6.65 7.58
C GLN A 64 0.91 -5.92 6.56
N ALA A 65 2.21 -6.21 6.53
CA ALA A 65 3.11 -5.61 5.52
C ALA A 65 3.97 -6.61 4.77
N GLY A 66 3.51 -7.85 4.59
CA GLY A 66 4.16 -8.78 3.65
C GLY A 66 3.77 -10.23 3.82
N LYS A 67 2.59 -10.53 3.28
CA LYS A 67 2.53 -11.45 2.16
C LYS A 67 2.80 -10.64 0.90
N GLU A 68 3.85 -10.96 0.16
CA GLU A 68 3.77 -10.83 -1.29
C GLU A 68 3.50 -12.22 -1.84
N PRO A 69 2.49 -12.35 -2.69
CA PRO A 69 2.84 -12.36 -4.09
C PRO A 69 2.22 -11.15 -4.80
N SER A 70 3.00 -10.56 -5.70
CA SER A 70 2.57 -9.82 -6.88
C SER A 70 1.53 -8.68 -6.72
N LYS A 71 2.03 -7.46 -7.01
CA LYS A 71 1.30 -6.30 -7.55
C LYS A 71 0.51 -5.45 -6.54
N ALA A 72 1.09 -4.29 -6.25
CA ALA A 72 0.48 -3.09 -5.68
C ALA A 72 -0.10 -3.24 -4.26
N VAL A 73 0.69 -2.83 -3.28
CA VAL A 73 0.16 -2.29 -2.02
C VAL A 73 -0.66 -1.04 -2.37
N ARG A 74 -1.92 -1.25 -2.73
CA ARG A 74 -2.89 -0.18 -2.86
C ARG A 74 -3.26 0.28 -1.44
N PRO A 75 -2.92 1.51 -1.00
CA PRO A 75 -3.42 2.04 0.27
C PRO A 75 -4.94 1.91 0.32
N ARG A 76 -5.48 1.72 1.53
CA ARG A 76 -6.90 1.44 1.83
C ARG A 76 -7.88 2.48 1.26
N THR A 77 -7.40 3.63 0.79
CA THR A 77 -8.12 4.67 0.03
C THR A 77 -8.41 4.29 -1.44
N LEU A 78 -7.63 3.37 -2.05
CA LEU A 78 -7.83 2.92 -3.43
C LEU A 78 -8.94 1.88 -3.59
N ARG A 79 -9.37 1.21 -2.51
CA ARG A 79 -10.54 0.33 -2.55
C ARG A 79 -11.83 1.12 -2.69
N MET A 80 -11.90 2.33 -2.13
CA MET A 80 -13.05 3.21 -2.28
C MET A 80 -13.10 3.85 -3.68
N ALA A 81 -11.94 4.28 -4.22
CA ALA A 81 -11.85 4.76 -5.60
C ALA A 81 -12.19 3.69 -6.65
N LEU A 82 -11.88 2.42 -6.38
CA LEU A 82 -12.25 1.29 -7.24
C LEU A 82 -13.76 1.08 -7.34
N VAL A 83 -14.49 1.19 -6.22
CA VAL A 83 -15.95 1.02 -6.21
C VAL A 83 -16.62 2.16 -6.98
N THR A 84 -16.16 3.40 -6.77
CA THR A 84 -16.67 4.56 -7.52
C THR A 84 -16.36 4.45 -9.01
N ASN A 85 -15.11 4.12 -9.39
CA ASN A 85 -14.75 3.95 -10.80
C ASN A 85 -15.50 2.79 -11.45
N LEU A 86 -15.74 1.70 -10.71
CA LEU A 86 -16.53 0.57 -11.21
C LEU A 86 -17.99 0.98 -11.45
N ALA A 87 -18.60 1.75 -10.55
CA ALA A 87 -19.95 2.28 -10.75
C ALA A 87 -20.03 3.16 -11.99
N VAL A 88 -19.05 4.05 -12.21
CA VAL A 88 -18.98 4.90 -13.42
C VAL A 88 -18.86 4.07 -14.69
N VAL A 89 -18.00 3.04 -14.70
CA VAL A 89 -17.83 2.14 -15.86
C VAL A 89 -19.11 1.33 -16.14
N VAL A 90 -19.77 0.83 -15.11
CA VAL A 90 -21.04 0.08 -15.27
C VAL A 90 -22.13 1.00 -15.82
N VAL A 91 -22.29 2.20 -15.27
CA VAL A 91 -23.27 3.19 -15.76
C VAL A 91 -22.97 3.57 -17.22
N ALA A 92 -21.71 3.88 -17.53
CA ALA A 92 -21.30 4.19 -18.90
C ALA A 92 -21.57 3.01 -19.87
N GLY A 93 -21.31 1.78 -19.43
CA GLY A 93 -21.60 0.57 -20.19
C GLY A 93 -23.09 0.37 -20.46
N VAL A 94 -23.95 0.54 -19.44
CA VAL A 94 -25.41 0.45 -19.62
C VAL A 94 -25.90 1.52 -20.57
N VAL A 95 -25.45 2.77 -20.41
CA VAL A 95 -25.79 3.87 -21.32
C VAL A 95 -25.35 3.56 -22.74
N ALA A 96 -24.13 3.06 -22.95
CA ALA A 96 -23.63 2.69 -24.27
C ALA A 96 -24.47 1.59 -24.93
N VAL A 97 -24.87 0.55 -24.18
CA VAL A 97 -25.74 -0.52 -24.68
C VAL A 97 -27.13 0.02 -25.02
N VAL A 98 -27.72 0.85 -24.18
CA VAL A 98 -29.02 1.48 -24.43
C VAL A 98 -28.97 2.35 -25.69
N LEU A 99 -27.92 3.17 -25.84
CA LEU A 99 -27.72 3.98 -27.04
C LEU A 99 -27.52 3.13 -28.30
N LEU A 100 -26.77 2.02 -28.21
CA LEU A 100 -26.58 1.09 -29.31
C LEU A 100 -27.90 0.43 -29.75
N VAL A 101 -28.69 -0.04 -28.78
CA VAL A 101 -30.00 -0.64 -29.05
C VAL A 101 -30.96 0.40 -29.63
N LEU A 102 -30.99 1.61 -29.08
CA LEU A 102 -31.79 2.71 -29.61
C LEU A 102 -31.34 3.11 -31.02
N ALA A 103 -30.04 3.13 -31.31
CA ALA A 103 -29.52 3.40 -32.65
C ALA A 103 -29.93 2.30 -33.65
N LEU A 104 -29.89 1.03 -33.22
CA LEU A 104 -30.34 -0.10 -34.05
C LEU A 104 -31.87 -0.11 -34.25
N GLN A 105 -32.65 0.27 -33.23
CA GLN A 105 -34.11 0.36 -33.31
C GLN A 105 -34.60 1.59 -34.06
N ARG A 106 -33.90 2.73 -33.93
CA ARG A 106 -34.20 3.94 -34.70
C ARG A 106 -33.73 3.86 -36.13
N GLY A 107 -32.89 2.87 -36.46
CA GLY A 107 -32.35 2.71 -37.79
C GLY A 107 -31.40 3.85 -38.14
N ILE A 108 -30.47 3.54 -39.03
CA ILE A 108 -30.10 4.53 -40.05
C ILE A 108 -31.31 4.63 -40.98
#